data_AF-A0AAY4E1B5-F1
#
_entry.id   AF-A0AAY4E1B5-F1
#
_cell.length_a   1.000
_cell.length_b   1.000
_cell.length_c   1.000
_cell.angle_alpha   90.00
_cell.angle_beta   90.00
_cell.angle_gamma   90.00
#
_symmetry.space_group_name_H-M   'P 1'
#
loop_
_entity.id
_entity.type
_entity.pdbx_description
1 polymer ?
#
loop_
_entity_poly.entity_id
_entity_poly.type
_entity_poly.pdbx_seq_one_letter_code
_entity_poly.pdbx_strand_id
1 'polypeptide(L)'
;MSRLSSAEVKGCKQILSLLAAEDVLALTDTVTGRAITVTSIQEAVAAIVAYSNNAEEFLKRKKVHRDVIFKYLANEGVVTPANAEKHQLIKKTLELWSSGEKLLFCPNTGSQGLRCIASRHGLVAVAVAGTIHREHACLGIFEQVFGIIRAPLNKNSWKIKFIHLKIRGQNTLSGQEELTTPALTYSTSDLQLLCS
;
A
#
# COMPACT_ATOMS: atom_id res chain seq x y z
N MET A 1 0.59 -13.89 12.11
CA MET A 1 0.47 -12.43 12.27
C MET A 1 -0.27 -11.89 11.07
N SER A 2 -1.40 -11.20 11.27
CA SER A 2 -2.19 -10.62 10.18
C SER A 2 -1.37 -9.59 9.41
N ARG A 3 -1.42 -9.64 8.09
CA ARG A 3 -0.73 -8.65 7.22
C ARG A 3 -1.54 -7.37 6.97
N LEU A 4 -2.73 -7.28 7.55
CA LEU A 4 -3.60 -6.12 7.42
C LEU A 4 -2.99 -4.89 8.10
N SER A 5 -3.18 -3.71 7.49
CA SER A 5 -2.84 -2.43 8.11
C SER A 5 -3.73 -2.13 9.32
N SER A 6 -3.32 -1.19 10.16
CA SER A 6 -4.10 -0.74 11.31
C SER A 6 -5.51 -0.23 10.91
N ALA A 7 -5.61 0.46 9.78
CA ALA A 7 -6.88 0.92 9.21
C ALA A 7 -7.76 -0.26 8.73
N GLU A 8 -7.18 -1.23 8.04
CA GLU A 8 -7.89 -2.44 7.59
C GLU A 8 -8.37 -3.27 8.78
N VAL A 9 -7.53 -3.45 9.82
CA VAL A 9 -7.92 -4.15 11.05
C VAL A 9 -9.11 -3.47 11.72
N LYS A 10 -9.09 -2.13 11.82
CA LYS A 10 -10.20 -1.35 12.39
C LYS A 10 -11.46 -1.51 11.53
N GLY A 11 -11.34 -1.34 10.22
CA GLY A 11 -12.46 -1.46 9.28
C GLY A 11 -13.08 -2.85 9.27
N CYS A 12 -12.27 -3.91 9.26
CA CYS A 12 -12.75 -5.30 9.39
C CYS A 12 -13.56 -5.49 10.67
N LYS A 13 -13.09 -5.00 11.82
CA LYS A 13 -13.84 -5.09 13.09
C LYS A 13 -15.17 -4.36 13.03
N GLN A 14 -15.21 -3.17 12.42
CA GLN A 14 -16.45 -2.40 12.23
C GLN A 14 -17.43 -3.15 11.31
N ILE A 15 -16.97 -3.71 10.20
CA ILE A 15 -17.82 -4.51 9.29
C ILE A 15 -18.36 -5.76 10.01
N LEU A 16 -17.51 -6.47 10.77
CA LEU A 16 -17.94 -7.64 11.53
C LEU A 16 -19.00 -7.30 12.59
N SER A 17 -18.95 -6.10 13.18
CA SER A 17 -19.97 -5.64 14.13
C SER A 17 -21.34 -5.36 13.51
N LEU A 18 -21.42 -5.26 12.18
CA LEU A 18 -22.67 -5.09 11.43
C LEU A 18 -23.31 -6.42 11.01
N LEU A 19 -22.61 -7.55 11.23
CA LEU A 19 -23.08 -8.89 10.91
C LEU A 19 -23.81 -9.53 12.11
N ALA A 20 -24.70 -10.48 11.82
CA ALA A 20 -25.29 -11.33 12.85
C ALA A 20 -24.24 -12.27 13.45
N ALA A 21 -24.41 -12.68 14.71
CA ALA A 21 -23.46 -13.54 15.43
C ALA A 21 -23.20 -14.86 14.69
N GLU A 22 -24.25 -15.48 14.14
CA GLU A 22 -24.18 -16.69 13.32
C GLU A 22 -23.34 -16.51 12.05
N ASP A 23 -23.42 -15.34 11.41
CA ASP A 23 -22.65 -15.03 10.21
C ASP A 23 -21.17 -14.82 10.52
N VAL A 24 -20.86 -14.18 11.66
CA VAL A 24 -19.48 -14.01 12.14
C VAL A 24 -18.86 -15.37 12.43
N LEU A 25 -19.56 -16.26 13.14
CA LEU A 25 -19.07 -17.61 13.44
C LEU A 25 -18.86 -18.44 12.16
N ALA A 26 -19.82 -18.42 11.23
CA ALA A 26 -19.69 -19.09 9.94
C ALA A 26 -18.54 -18.52 9.09
N LEU A 27 -18.27 -17.21 9.20
CA LEU A 27 -17.16 -16.57 8.53
C LEU A 27 -15.82 -17.02 9.11
N THR A 28 -15.71 -17.18 10.43
CA THR A 28 -14.50 -17.69 11.10
C THR A 28 -14.08 -19.04 10.54
N ASP A 29 -15.01 -20.00 10.40
CA ASP A 29 -14.70 -21.32 9.84
C ASP A 29 -14.05 -21.24 8.45
N THR A 30 -14.53 -20.33 7.60
CA THR A 30 -13.99 -20.14 6.25
C THR A 30 -12.66 -19.37 6.22
N VAL A 31 -12.41 -18.50 7.20
CA VAL A 31 -11.18 -17.70 7.29
C VAL A 31 -10.05 -18.50 7.93
N THR A 32 -10.35 -19.30 8.95
CA THR A 32 -9.38 -20.13 9.67
C THR A 32 -9.21 -21.52 9.07
N GLY A 33 -10.03 -21.90 8.08
CA GLY A 33 -10.04 -23.27 7.54
C GLY A 33 -10.44 -24.31 8.58
N ARG A 34 -11.31 -23.92 9.54
CA ARG A 34 -11.71 -24.70 10.72
C ARG A 34 -10.56 -25.09 11.65
N ALA A 35 -9.43 -24.40 11.59
CA ALA A 35 -8.28 -24.66 12.45
C ALA A 35 -8.50 -24.21 13.91
N ILE A 36 -9.47 -23.34 14.16
CA ILE A 36 -9.76 -22.78 15.49
C ILE A 36 -11.27 -22.91 15.75
N THR A 37 -11.62 -23.52 16.88
CA THR A 37 -12.98 -23.51 17.42
C THR A 37 -13.16 -22.28 18.29
N VAL A 38 -14.03 -21.37 17.89
CA VAL A 38 -14.32 -20.15 18.65
C VAL A 38 -15.66 -20.29 19.38
N THR A 39 -15.68 -19.83 20.63
CA THR A 39 -16.87 -19.93 21.52
C THR A 39 -17.57 -18.59 21.72
N SER A 40 -16.88 -17.48 21.43
CA SER A 40 -17.40 -16.12 21.57
C SER A 40 -17.23 -15.30 20.30
N ILE A 41 -18.06 -14.27 20.13
CA ILE A 41 -17.98 -13.34 18.99
C ILE A 41 -16.64 -12.59 19.01
N GLN A 42 -16.14 -12.22 20.19
CA GLN A 42 -14.89 -11.50 20.37
C GLN A 42 -13.69 -12.34 19.89
N GLU A 43 -13.69 -13.62 20.25
CA GLU A 43 -12.69 -14.59 19.80
C GLU A 43 -12.79 -14.83 18.29
N ALA A 44 -14.02 -14.96 17.76
CA ALA A 44 -14.29 -15.09 16.33
C ALA A 44 -13.74 -13.90 15.52
N VAL A 45 -13.98 -12.66 15.98
CA VAL A 45 -13.46 -11.43 15.38
C VAL A 45 -11.93 -11.39 15.43
N ALA A 46 -11.34 -11.73 16.59
CA ALA A 46 -9.89 -11.77 16.73
C ALA A 46 -9.24 -12.78 15.78
N ALA A 47 -9.82 -13.98 15.67
CA ALA A 47 -9.37 -15.03 14.76
C ALA A 47 -9.49 -14.61 13.28
N ILE A 48 -10.63 -14.04 12.87
CA ILE A 48 -10.82 -13.56 11.50
C ILE A 48 -9.76 -12.53 11.12
N VAL A 49 -9.53 -11.54 12.00
CA VAL A 49 -8.52 -10.51 11.75
C VAL A 49 -7.13 -11.14 11.68
N ALA A 50 -6.79 -12.02 12.63
CA ALA A 50 -5.46 -12.64 12.72
C ALA A 50 -5.10 -13.51 11.50
N TYR A 51 -6.08 -14.20 10.92
CA TYR A 51 -5.92 -15.10 9.78
C TYR A 51 -6.22 -14.45 8.42
N SER A 52 -6.71 -13.20 8.41
CA SER A 52 -6.89 -12.44 7.19
C SER A 52 -5.56 -11.80 6.76
N ASN A 53 -5.07 -12.20 5.58
CA ASN A 53 -3.87 -11.61 4.98
C ASN A 53 -4.19 -10.57 3.91
N ASN A 54 -5.43 -10.53 3.45
CA ASN A 54 -5.88 -9.68 2.35
C ASN A 54 -7.29 -9.13 2.65
N ALA A 55 -7.39 -7.81 2.76
CA ALA A 55 -8.64 -7.09 2.99
C ALA A 55 -9.66 -7.33 1.89
N GLU A 56 -9.23 -7.43 0.63
CA GLU A 56 -10.12 -7.65 -0.51
C GLU A 56 -10.77 -9.04 -0.45
N GLU A 57 -9.99 -10.07 -0.13
CA GLU A 57 -10.51 -11.43 0.04
C GLU A 57 -11.52 -11.51 1.17
N PHE A 58 -11.27 -10.82 2.29
CA PHE A 58 -12.25 -10.68 3.37
C PHE A 58 -13.57 -10.10 2.87
N LEU A 59 -13.52 -8.95 2.17
CA LEU A 59 -14.73 -8.29 1.66
C LEU A 59 -15.46 -9.11 0.56
N LYS A 60 -14.73 -9.95 -0.18
CA LYS A 60 -15.30 -10.85 -1.19
C LYS A 60 -16.05 -12.05 -0.59
N ARG A 61 -15.79 -12.44 0.67
CA ARG A 61 -16.43 -13.62 1.29
C ARG A 61 -17.96 -13.53 1.28
N LYS A 62 -18.62 -14.68 1.16
CA LYS A 62 -20.07 -14.80 0.93
C LYS A 62 -20.91 -14.15 2.03
N LYS A 63 -20.44 -14.21 3.28
CA LYS A 63 -21.12 -13.62 4.45
C LYS A 63 -21.00 -12.10 4.54
N VAL A 64 -20.01 -11.51 3.88
CA VAL A 64 -19.88 -10.04 3.79
C VAL A 64 -20.74 -9.56 2.63
N HIS A 65 -22.03 -9.32 2.88
CA HIS A 65 -22.98 -8.93 1.84
C HIS A 65 -22.81 -7.48 1.38
N ARG A 66 -23.33 -7.16 0.19
CA ARG A 66 -23.28 -5.81 -0.40
C ARG A 66 -23.82 -4.75 0.57
N ASP A 67 -24.96 -5.04 1.19
CA ASP A 67 -25.65 -4.07 2.07
C ASP A 67 -24.87 -3.80 3.36
N VAL A 68 -24.09 -4.77 3.84
CA VAL A 68 -23.20 -4.59 5.00
C VAL A 68 -22.07 -3.63 4.65
N ILE A 69 -21.44 -3.80 3.48
CA ILE A 69 -20.37 -2.89 3.00
C ILE A 69 -20.96 -1.50 2.73
N PHE A 70 -22.13 -1.42 2.11
CA PHE A 70 -22.84 -0.16 1.86
C PHE A 70 -23.13 0.59 3.16
N LYS A 71 -23.69 -0.10 4.15
CA LYS A 71 -23.97 0.46 5.48
C LYS A 71 -22.70 0.91 6.19
N TYR A 72 -21.63 0.13 6.10
CA TYR A 72 -20.32 0.51 6.62
C TYR A 72 -19.80 1.82 6.02
N LEU A 73 -19.78 1.92 4.68
CA LEU A 73 -19.32 3.12 3.98
C LEU A 73 -20.15 4.36 4.32
N ALA A 74 -21.48 4.20 4.44
CA ALA A 74 -22.37 5.27 4.88
C ALA A 74 -22.04 5.74 6.31
N ASN A 75 -21.75 4.81 7.24
CA ASN A 75 -21.36 5.14 8.61
C ASN A 75 -20.01 5.88 8.68
N GLU A 76 -19.09 5.61 7.74
CA GLU A 76 -17.81 6.32 7.62
C GLU A 76 -17.95 7.64 6.83
N GLY A 77 -19.17 8.03 6.45
CA GLY A 77 -19.44 9.29 5.73
C GLY A 77 -19.08 9.25 4.24
N VAL A 78 -18.86 8.08 3.66
CA VAL A 78 -18.55 7.92 2.23
C VAL A 78 -19.82 7.84 1.42
N VAL A 79 -20.03 8.82 0.54
CA VAL A 79 -21.18 8.85 -0.37
C VAL A 79 -20.99 7.79 -1.47
N THR A 80 -21.90 6.81 -1.52
CA THR A 80 -21.95 5.80 -2.57
C THR A 80 -23.36 5.69 -3.16
N PRO A 81 -23.50 5.47 -4.48
CA PRO A 81 -24.81 5.26 -5.11
C PRO A 81 -25.50 4.02 -4.55
N ALA A 82 -26.82 4.08 -4.33
CA ALA A 82 -27.59 2.95 -3.81
C ALA A 82 -27.57 1.71 -4.74
N ASN A 83 -27.44 1.94 -6.05
CA ASN A 83 -27.32 0.89 -7.08
C ASN A 83 -25.89 0.37 -7.26
N ALA A 84 -24.92 0.84 -6.47
CA ALA A 84 -23.53 0.40 -6.59
C ALA A 84 -23.40 -1.10 -6.33
N GLU A 85 -22.68 -1.77 -7.21
CA GLU A 85 -22.42 -3.21 -7.12
C GLU A 85 -21.40 -3.51 -6.03
N LYS A 86 -21.41 -4.76 -5.51
CA LYS A 86 -20.51 -5.18 -4.43
C LYS A 86 -19.04 -4.89 -4.76
N HIS A 87 -18.58 -5.12 -5.99
CA HIS A 87 -17.19 -4.86 -6.37
C HIS A 87 -16.82 -3.37 -6.28
N GLN A 88 -17.73 -2.47 -6.66
CA GLN A 88 -17.51 -1.02 -6.54
C GLN A 88 -17.41 -0.58 -5.07
N LEU A 89 -18.25 -1.14 -4.20
CA LEU A 89 -18.21 -0.89 -2.76
C LEU A 89 -16.93 -1.44 -2.13
N ILE A 90 -16.47 -2.62 -2.53
CA ILE A 90 -15.19 -3.19 -2.11
C ILE A 90 -14.06 -2.24 -2.49
N LYS A 91 -14.01 -1.80 -3.75
CA LYS A 91 -12.99 -0.86 -4.22
C LYS A 91 -12.98 0.43 -3.39
N LYS A 92 -14.16 1.02 -3.15
CA LYS A 92 -14.30 2.22 -2.31
C LYS A 92 -13.85 2.00 -0.85
N THR A 93 -14.12 0.82 -0.30
CA THR A 93 -13.69 0.44 1.05
C THR A 93 -12.17 0.34 1.13
N LEU A 94 -11.53 -0.29 0.14
CA LEU A 94 -10.06 -0.37 0.07
C LEU A 94 -9.43 1.02 -0.12
N GLU A 95 -10.03 1.88 -0.95
CA GLU A 95 -9.61 3.29 -1.11
C GLU A 95 -9.69 4.04 0.23
N LEU A 96 -10.80 3.90 0.96
CA LEU A 96 -10.98 4.50 2.29
C LEU A 96 -9.89 4.03 3.25
N TRP A 97 -9.64 2.72 3.32
CA TRP A 97 -8.63 2.14 4.22
C TRP A 97 -7.19 2.51 3.82
N SER A 98 -6.96 2.78 2.54
CA SER A 98 -5.65 3.20 2.02
C SER A 98 -5.42 4.71 2.09
N SER A 99 -6.48 5.52 2.21
CA SER A 99 -6.40 6.99 2.16
C SER A 99 -5.55 7.62 3.27
N GLY A 100 -5.44 6.94 4.42
CA GLY A 100 -4.60 7.35 5.55
C GLY A 100 -3.23 6.67 5.56
N GLU A 101 -2.90 5.87 4.56
CA GLU A 101 -1.67 5.08 4.55
C GLU A 101 -0.45 5.98 4.34
N LYS A 102 0.45 5.98 5.32
CA LYS A 102 1.70 6.73 5.27
C LYS A 102 2.82 5.81 4.83
N LEU A 103 3.16 5.89 3.54
CA LEU A 103 4.38 5.29 3.03
C LEU A 103 5.56 6.21 3.29
N LEU A 104 6.58 5.67 3.95
CA LEU A 104 7.85 6.37 4.17
C LEU A 104 8.85 5.92 3.12
N PHE A 105 9.38 6.88 2.37
CA PHE A 105 10.47 6.66 1.43
C PHE A 105 11.77 7.00 2.15
N CYS A 106 12.57 5.99 2.45
CA CYS A 106 13.85 6.12 3.14
C CYS A 106 14.98 6.07 2.09
N PRO A 107 15.54 7.22 1.68
CA PRO A 107 16.58 7.25 0.66
C PRO A 107 17.89 6.65 1.19
N ASN A 108 18.62 5.93 0.35
CA ASN A 108 19.99 5.56 0.62
C ASN A 108 20.92 6.72 0.23
N THR A 109 21.47 7.40 1.24
CA THR A 109 22.41 8.51 1.05
C THR A 109 23.86 8.05 0.87
N GLY A 110 24.11 6.74 0.83
CA GLY A 110 25.41 6.17 0.51
C GLY A 110 25.78 6.33 -0.96
N SER A 111 27.03 6.05 -1.31
CA SER A 111 27.59 6.24 -2.66
C SER A 111 26.89 5.48 -3.78
N GLN A 112 26.21 4.37 -3.45
CA GLN A 112 25.47 3.54 -4.41
C GLN A 112 23.97 3.91 -4.51
N GLY A 113 23.46 4.68 -3.56
CA GLY A 113 22.05 5.04 -3.45
C GLY A 113 21.69 6.36 -4.12
N LEU A 114 22.66 7.18 -4.50
CA LEU A 114 22.43 8.50 -5.08
C LEU A 114 23.34 8.74 -6.29
N ARG A 115 22.79 9.28 -7.37
CA ARG A 115 23.54 9.75 -8.54
C ARG A 115 22.93 11.03 -9.08
N CYS A 116 23.77 12.01 -9.41
CA CYS A 116 23.32 13.28 -9.96
C CYS A 116 24.15 13.62 -11.21
N ILE A 117 23.49 14.10 -12.26
CA ILE A 117 24.15 14.66 -13.43
C ILE A 117 23.52 15.99 -13.83
N ALA A 118 24.29 16.85 -14.50
CA ALA A 118 23.79 18.08 -15.11
C ALA A 118 24.08 18.03 -16.62
N SER A 119 23.03 18.27 -17.42
CA SER A 119 23.14 18.47 -18.86
C SER A 119 23.61 19.88 -19.18
N ARG A 120 24.25 20.03 -20.35
CA ARG A 120 24.70 21.33 -20.88
C ARG A 120 23.55 22.31 -21.08
N HIS A 121 22.33 21.80 -21.25
CA HIS A 121 21.11 22.60 -21.46
C HIS A 121 20.41 23.02 -20.15
N GLY A 122 21.05 22.83 -18.99
CA GLY A 122 20.55 23.31 -17.69
C GLY A 122 19.56 22.38 -16.98
N LEU A 123 19.29 21.21 -17.55
CA LEU A 123 18.53 20.12 -16.89
C LEU A 123 19.46 19.33 -15.97
N VAL A 124 19.01 19.07 -14.75
CA VAL A 124 19.70 18.25 -13.76
C VAL A 124 18.87 17.00 -13.49
N ALA A 125 19.48 15.82 -13.60
CA ALA A 125 18.84 14.56 -13.20
C ALA A 125 19.40 14.08 -11.87
N VAL A 126 18.52 13.88 -10.89
CA VAL A 126 18.83 13.33 -9.57
C VAL A 126 18.16 11.97 -9.44
N ALA A 127 18.94 10.91 -9.39
CA ALA A 127 18.49 9.55 -9.16
C ALA A 127 18.77 9.13 -7.72
N VAL A 128 17.78 8.56 -7.05
CA VAL A 128 17.87 8.04 -5.69
C VAL A 128 17.26 6.65 -5.59
N ALA A 129 17.98 5.71 -4.98
CA ALA A 129 17.47 4.42 -4.55
C ALA A 129 17.19 4.47 -3.04
N GLY A 130 16.22 3.69 -2.58
CA GLY A 130 15.89 3.60 -1.16
C GLY A 130 14.88 2.51 -0.87
N THR A 131 14.41 2.45 0.36
CA THR A 131 13.36 1.53 0.78
C THR A 131 12.04 2.24 0.98
N ILE A 132 10.94 1.53 0.69
CA ILE A 132 9.58 1.97 1.01
C ILE A 132 9.15 1.23 2.28
N HIS A 133 8.70 1.97 3.29
CA HIS A 133 8.22 1.41 4.54
C HIS A 133 6.76 1.79 4.79
N ARG A 134 6.04 0.89 5.46
CA ARG A 134 4.73 1.12 6.07
C ARG A 134 4.86 0.78 7.55
N GLU A 135 4.69 1.77 8.41
CA GLU A 135 4.95 1.65 9.85
C GLU A 135 6.35 1.05 10.09
N HIS A 136 6.44 -0.17 10.65
CA HIS A 136 7.70 -0.87 10.92
C HIS A 136 8.10 -1.88 9.83
N ALA A 137 7.26 -2.09 8.81
CA ALA A 137 7.50 -3.07 7.76
C ALA A 137 8.16 -2.43 6.54
N CYS A 138 9.27 -3.01 6.07
CA CYS A 138 9.83 -2.70 4.76
C CYS A 138 8.97 -3.39 3.68
N LEU A 139 8.43 -2.63 2.73
CA LEU A 139 7.60 -3.13 1.63
C LEU A 139 8.42 -3.48 0.39
N GLY A 140 9.60 -2.89 0.24
CA GLY A 140 10.45 -3.09 -0.92
C GLY A 140 11.42 -1.93 -1.16
N ILE A 141 11.99 -1.93 -2.35
CA ILE A 141 12.99 -0.96 -2.81
C ILE A 141 12.37 -0.08 -3.89
N PHE A 142 12.71 1.21 -3.88
CA PHE A 142 12.39 2.13 -4.95
C PHE A 142 13.66 2.70 -5.59
N GLU A 143 13.54 3.06 -6.86
CA GLU A 143 14.48 3.94 -7.56
C GLU A 143 13.67 5.07 -8.18
N GLN A 144 14.02 6.31 -7.86
CA GLN A 144 13.33 7.49 -8.33
C GLN A 144 14.31 8.45 -9.00
N VAL A 145 13.98 8.90 -10.22
CA VAL A 145 14.75 9.89 -10.97
C VAL A 145 13.91 11.14 -11.14
N PHE A 146 14.45 12.27 -10.70
CA PHE A 146 13.87 13.60 -10.90
C PHE A 146 14.69 14.36 -11.92
N GLY A 147 14.08 14.71 -13.05
CA GLY A 147 14.62 15.71 -13.95
C GLY A 147 14.15 17.09 -13.51
N ILE A 148 15.06 17.97 -13.10
CA ILE A 148 14.77 19.31 -12.60
C ILE A 148 15.48 20.39 -13.40
N ILE A 149 14.79 21.52 -13.64
CA ILE A 149 15.35 22.71 -14.29
C ILE A 149 15.26 23.87 -13.31
N ARG A 150 16.33 24.65 -13.20
CA ARG A 150 16.34 25.85 -12.37
C ARG A 150 15.41 26.92 -12.96
N ALA A 151 14.56 27.50 -12.12
CA ALA A 151 13.72 28.62 -12.52
C ALA A 151 14.61 29.86 -12.83
N PRO A 152 14.36 30.59 -13.93
CA PRO A 152 15.22 31.71 -14.32
C PRO A 152 15.22 32.88 -13.32
N LEU A 153 14.08 33.13 -12.67
CA LEU A 153 13.84 34.34 -11.89
C LEU A 153 14.21 34.20 -10.41
N ASN A 154 14.23 32.97 -9.87
CA ASN A 154 14.46 32.70 -8.45
C ASN A 154 15.67 31.79 -8.28
N LYS A 155 16.75 32.31 -7.66
CA LYS A 155 18.07 31.67 -7.62
C LYS A 155 18.09 30.22 -7.11
N ASN A 156 17.16 29.78 -6.26
CA ASN A 156 17.13 28.41 -5.75
C ASN A 156 15.77 27.71 -5.92
N SER A 157 15.00 28.13 -6.93
CA SER A 157 13.77 27.44 -7.29
C SER A 157 14.05 26.46 -8.42
N TRP A 158 13.56 25.23 -8.27
CA TRP A 158 13.67 24.17 -9.26
C TRP A 158 12.27 23.69 -9.64
N LYS A 159 12.07 23.43 -10.93
CA LYS A 159 10.84 22.83 -11.45
C LYS A 159 11.13 21.42 -11.92
N ILE A 160 10.25 20.50 -11.58
CA ILE A 160 10.30 19.11 -12.06
C ILE A 160 9.83 19.09 -13.52
N LYS A 161 10.71 18.66 -14.43
CA LYS A 161 10.41 18.38 -15.84
C LYS A 161 9.85 16.97 -16.01
N PHE A 162 10.43 15.99 -15.33
CA PHE A 162 9.96 14.61 -15.34
C PHE A 162 10.26 13.89 -14.02
N ILE A 163 9.49 12.83 -13.75
CA ILE A 163 9.71 11.89 -12.64
C ILE A 163 9.61 10.48 -13.20
N HIS A 164 10.66 9.68 -13.01
CA HIS A 164 10.60 8.23 -13.23
C HIS A 164 10.66 7.53 -11.88
N LEU A 165 9.70 6.64 -11.62
CA LEU A 165 9.64 5.87 -10.38
C LEU A 165 9.57 4.38 -10.72
N LYS A 166 10.51 3.61 -10.19
CA LYS A 166 10.57 2.15 -10.27
C LYS A 166 10.41 1.60 -8.86
N ILE A 167 9.46 0.71 -8.65
CA ILE A 167 9.21 0.05 -7.37
C ILE A 167 9.42 -1.45 -7.55
N ARG A 168 10.19 -2.05 -6.64
CA ARG A 168 10.35 -3.49 -6.50
C ARG A 168 9.81 -3.91 -5.14
N GLY A 169 8.64 -4.54 -5.13
CA GLY A 169 8.05 -5.09 -3.91
C GLY A 169 8.78 -6.35 -3.45
N GLN A 170 8.72 -6.65 -2.15
CA GLN A 170 9.26 -7.89 -1.61
C GLN A 170 8.33 -9.07 -2.00
N ASN A 171 8.81 -9.98 -2.85
CA ASN A 171 8.06 -11.19 -3.22
C ASN A 171 8.03 -12.17 -2.04
N THR A 172 6.84 -12.63 -1.62
CA THR A 172 6.68 -13.64 -0.57
C THR A 172 6.68 -15.09 -1.09
N LEU A 173 7.22 -15.34 -2.28
CA LEU A 173 7.30 -16.68 -2.86
C LEU A 173 8.75 -17.15 -2.81
N SER A 174 9.00 -18.05 -1.85
CA SER A 174 10.16 -18.94 -1.74
C SER A 174 11.55 -18.31 -1.78
N GLY A 175 12.18 -18.19 -0.61
CA GLY A 175 13.60 -17.90 -0.46
C GLY A 175 13.82 -16.60 0.29
N GLN A 176 14.61 -16.67 1.37
CA GLN A 176 15.14 -15.50 2.04
C GLN A 176 16.06 -14.75 1.04
N GLU A 177 15.50 -13.90 0.19
CA GLU A 177 16.31 -12.83 -0.40
C GLU A 177 16.60 -11.86 0.74
N GLU A 178 17.85 -11.94 1.21
CA GLU A 178 18.48 -10.97 2.09
C GLU A 178 18.17 -9.56 1.56
N LEU A 179 17.77 -8.66 2.46
CA LEU A 179 17.40 -7.29 2.09
C LEU A 179 18.65 -6.58 1.54
N THR A 180 18.87 -6.69 0.22
CA THR A 180 20.03 -6.10 -0.43
C THR A 180 20.00 -4.59 -0.26
N THR A 181 21.16 -4.01 0.04
CA THR A 181 21.30 -2.55 0.18
C THR A 181 20.74 -1.87 -1.06
N PRO A 182 19.73 -0.98 -0.91
CA PRO A 182 19.08 -0.34 -2.06
C PRO A 182 20.10 0.48 -2.86
N ALA A 183 20.37 0.05 -4.09
CA ALA A 183 21.33 0.66 -4.98
C ALA A 183 20.68 1.00 -6.33
N LEU A 184 21.19 2.06 -6.96
CA LEU A 184 20.73 2.51 -8.26
C LEU A 184 21.14 1.51 -9.35
N THR A 185 20.17 1.14 -10.18
CA THR A 185 20.39 0.41 -11.43
C THR A 185 20.70 1.35 -12.60
N TYR A 186 20.33 2.64 -12.48
CA TYR A 186 20.66 3.67 -13.44
C TYR A 186 22.16 3.97 -13.47
N SER A 187 22.78 3.78 -14.63
CA SER A 187 24.14 4.25 -14.91
C SER A 187 24.16 5.76 -15.23
N THR A 188 25.37 6.34 -15.31
CA THR A 188 25.53 7.74 -15.74
C THR A 188 25.02 7.95 -17.16
N SER A 189 25.25 6.99 -18.06
CA SER A 189 24.81 7.05 -19.46
C SER A 189 23.28 7.01 -19.56
N ASP A 190 22.61 6.19 -18.75
CA ASP A 190 21.14 6.13 -18.70
C ASP A 190 20.57 7.49 -18.29
N LEU A 191 21.13 8.11 -17.25
CA LEU A 191 20.68 9.44 -16.82
C LEU A 191 20.94 10.51 -17.89
N GLN A 192 22.06 10.42 -18.62
CA GLN A 192 22.39 11.35 -19.70
C GLN A 192 21.35 11.26 -20.82
N LEU A 193 20.93 10.05 -21.20
CA LEU A 193 19.87 9.84 -22.19
C LEU A 193 18.54 10.46 -21.78
N LEU A 194 18.20 10.42 -20.48
CA LEU A 194 17.02 11.09 -19.94
C LEU A 194 17.10 12.63 -20.00
N CYS A 195 18.31 13.17 -20.16
CA CYS A 195 18.55 14.61 -20.21
C CYS A 195 18.74 15.18 -21.61
N SER A 196 18.73 14.31 -22.63
CA SER A 196 18.84 14.67 -24.04
C SER A 196 17.55 15.26 -24.60
#